data_AF-A0AAD3HRW0-F1
#
_entry.id   AF-A0AAD3HRW0-F1
#
_cell.length_a   1.000
_cell.length_b   1.000
_cell.length_c   1.000
_cell.angle_alpha   90.00
_cell.angle_beta   90.00
_cell.angle_gamma   90.00
#
_symmetry.space_group_name_H-M   'P 1'
#
loop_
_entity.id
_entity.type
_entity.pdbx_description
1 polymer ?
#
loop_
_entity_poly.entity_id
_entity_poly.type
_entity_poly.pdbx_seq_one_letter_code
_entity_poly.pdbx_strand_id
1 'polypeptide(L)'
;LYRDAGYQLSGAAYVVEKYLGNTWLWDRVRVVGGAYGGFCSFDSHSGMMTFMSYRDPNLLDTLEAYDGSAEFLRSLELSKDDLTKAIIGTMGDIDAYQLPDAKGYSALVRHLLGVTDEERQTRREQ
;
A
#
# COMPACT_ATOMS: atom_id res chain seq x y z
N LEU A 1 -2.90 16.61 -4.13
CA LEU A 1 -3.75 15.53 -3.60
C LEU A 1 -3.31 15.04 -2.22
N TYR A 2 -2.07 14.58 -1.95
CA TYR A 2 -1.60 14.49 -0.53
C TYR A 2 -0.83 15.73 -0.07
N ARG A 3 -0.02 16.34 -0.95
CA ARG A 3 0.75 17.57 -0.63
C ARG A 3 -0.17 18.74 -0.29
N ASP A 4 -1.26 18.88 -1.03
CA ASP A 4 -2.29 19.90 -0.78
C ASP A 4 -3.02 19.68 0.56
N ALA A 5 -3.03 18.44 1.06
CA ALA A 5 -3.54 18.10 2.39
C ALA A 5 -2.47 18.24 3.50
N GLY A 6 -1.29 18.78 3.18
CA GLY A 6 -0.18 18.95 4.11
C GLY A 6 0.58 17.67 4.47
N TYR A 7 0.28 16.55 3.80
CA TYR A 7 1.00 15.30 4.06
C TYR A 7 2.39 15.33 3.44
N GLN A 8 3.39 14.93 4.24
CA GLN A 8 4.75 14.67 3.75
C GLN A 8 4.88 13.18 3.53
N LEU A 9 5.20 12.81 2.29
CA LEU A 9 5.36 11.40 1.90
C LEU A 9 6.43 10.73 2.78
N SER A 10 6.04 9.66 3.46
CA SER A 10 6.90 8.82 4.29
C SER A 10 6.91 7.38 3.77
N GLY A 11 8.03 6.67 3.96
CA GLY A 11 8.15 5.23 3.73
C GLY A 11 7.09 4.41 4.46
N ALA A 12 6.63 4.90 5.62
CA ALA A 12 5.56 4.28 6.39
C ALA A 12 4.23 4.18 5.62
N ALA A 13 3.99 5.03 4.61
CA ALA A 13 2.78 4.97 3.78
C ALA A 13 2.64 3.60 3.09
N TYR A 14 3.75 3.04 2.58
CA TYR A 14 3.76 1.74 1.91
C TYR A 14 3.47 0.61 2.90
N VAL A 15 3.92 0.74 4.14
CA VAL A 15 3.64 -0.23 5.22
C VAL A 15 2.16 -0.19 5.60
N VAL A 16 1.59 1.01 5.73
CA VAL A 16 0.16 1.20 6.02
C VAL A 16 -0.71 0.68 4.89
N GLU A 17 -0.39 1.01 3.63
CA GLU A 17 -1.06 0.50 2.44
C GLU A 17 -1.08 -1.04 2.42
N LYS A 18 0.09 -1.67 2.59
CA LYS A 18 0.21 -3.12 2.58
C LYS A 18 -0.54 -3.76 3.75
N TYR A 19 -0.46 -3.16 4.93
CA TYR A 19 -1.18 -3.65 6.10
C TYR A 19 -2.69 -3.57 5.89
N LEU A 20 -3.21 -2.42 5.43
CA LEU A 20 -4.63 -2.20 5.16
C LEU A 20 -5.18 -3.20 4.12
N GLY A 21 -4.43 -3.44 3.04
CA GLY A 21 -4.79 -4.42 2.02
C GLY A 21 -4.85 -5.84 2.57
N ASN A 22 -3.83 -6.27 3.31
CA ASN A 22 -3.71 -7.64 3.81
C ASN A 22 -4.55 -7.95 5.05
N THR A 23 -5.10 -6.93 5.71
CA THR A 23 -5.92 -7.09 6.92
C THR A 23 -7.35 -6.65 6.66
N TRP A 24 -7.64 -5.35 6.76
CA TRP A 24 -8.98 -4.81 6.66
C TRP A 24 -9.69 -5.18 5.36
N LEU A 25 -9.08 -4.92 4.21
CA LEU A 25 -9.73 -5.19 2.92
C LEU A 25 -9.79 -6.68 2.62
N TRP A 26 -8.77 -7.44 2.99
CA TRP A 26 -8.81 -8.90 2.92
C TRP A 26 -9.96 -9.47 3.75
N ASP A 27 -10.11 -9.03 5.00
CA ASP A 27 -11.17 -9.51 5.90
C ASP A 27 -12.55 -9.06 5.41
N ARG A 28 -12.76 -7.76 5.23
CA ARG A 28 -14.09 -7.21 4.95
C ARG A 28 -14.58 -7.51 3.55
N VAL A 29 -13.76 -7.29 2.53
CA VAL A 29 -14.18 -7.42 1.14
C VAL A 29 -14.12 -8.88 0.68
N ARG A 30 -13.06 -9.61 1.05
CA ARG A 30 -12.87 -10.99 0.61
C ARG A 30 -13.43 -12.03 1.57
N VAL A 31 -13.03 -12.05 2.84
CA VAL A 31 -13.44 -13.13 3.78
C VAL A 31 -14.91 -13.01 4.15
N VAL A 32 -15.35 -11.84 4.57
CA VAL A 32 -16.73 -11.56 5.00
C VAL A 32 -17.62 -11.30 3.78
N GLY A 33 -17.19 -10.41 2.88
CA GLY A 33 -17.97 -10.04 1.69
C GLY A 33 -18.01 -11.11 0.60
N GLY A 34 -17.09 -12.07 0.58
CA GLY A 34 -17.07 -13.15 -0.40
C GLY A 34 -16.51 -12.76 -1.78
N ALA A 35 -15.92 -11.59 -1.93
CA ALA A 35 -15.18 -11.24 -3.16
C ALA A 35 -13.96 -12.14 -3.34
N TYR A 36 -13.53 -12.34 -4.59
CA TYR A 36 -12.24 -13.01 -4.81
C TYR A 36 -11.05 -12.14 -4.39
N GLY A 37 -11.18 -10.82 -4.30
CA GLY A 37 -10.09 -9.98 -3.79
C GLY A 37 -10.56 -8.60 -3.39
N GLY A 38 -9.86 -8.03 -2.42
CA GLY A 38 -9.97 -6.63 -2.00
C GLY A 38 -8.56 -6.08 -1.81
N PHE A 39 -8.29 -4.92 -2.39
CA PHE A 39 -6.96 -4.34 -2.44
C PHE A 39 -7.03 -2.82 -2.32
N CYS A 40 -5.91 -2.23 -1.94
CA CYS A 40 -5.66 -0.83 -2.16
C CYS A 40 -4.28 -0.62 -2.73
N SER A 41 -4.08 0.52 -3.38
CA SER A 41 -2.78 0.92 -3.90
C SER A 41 -2.55 2.41 -3.70
N PHE A 42 -1.35 2.79 -3.27
CA PHE A 42 -0.95 4.19 -3.15
C PHE A 42 0.12 4.53 -4.17
N ASP A 43 -0.23 5.36 -5.15
CA ASP A 43 0.75 5.92 -6.08
C ASP A 43 1.37 7.18 -5.46
N SER A 44 2.63 7.09 -5.06
CA SER A 44 3.36 8.18 -4.42
C SER A 44 3.74 9.33 -5.35
N HIS A 45 3.68 9.14 -6.68
CA HIS A 45 3.98 10.17 -7.68
C HIS A 45 2.76 11.06 -7.94
N SER A 46 1.60 10.45 -8.19
CA SER A 46 0.34 11.18 -8.35
C SER A 46 -0.31 11.58 -7.03
N GLY A 47 -0.01 10.82 -5.98
CA GLY A 47 -0.63 10.93 -4.66
C GLY A 47 -2.02 10.31 -4.56
N MET A 48 -2.39 9.45 -5.52
CA MET A 48 -3.69 8.81 -5.56
C MET A 48 -3.70 7.53 -4.72
N MET A 49 -4.66 7.44 -3.79
CA MET A 49 -5.02 6.20 -3.11
C MET A 49 -6.19 5.58 -3.86
N THR A 50 -6.05 4.32 -4.26
CA THR A 50 -7.09 3.59 -4.99
C THR A 50 -7.53 2.38 -4.17
N PHE A 51 -8.84 2.10 -4.18
CA PHE A 51 -9.44 0.90 -3.59
C PHE A 51 -10.08 0.09 -4.71
N MET A 52 -9.92 -1.23 -4.66
CA MET A 52 -10.43 -2.13 -5.69
C MET A 52 -10.92 -3.43 -5.09
N SER A 53 -12.01 -3.97 -5.64
CA SER A 53 -12.42 -5.35 -5.42
C SER A 53 -12.41 -6.11 -6.74
N TYR A 54 -12.26 -7.43 -6.65
CA TYR A 54 -12.16 -8.28 -7.83
C TYR A 54 -13.07 -9.50 -7.68
N ARG A 55 -13.96 -9.69 -8.67
CA ARG A 55 -15.05 -10.69 -8.65
C ARG A 55 -15.86 -10.61 -7.36
N ASP A 56 -16.32 -9.40 -7.08
CA ASP A 56 -17.07 -9.05 -5.89
C ASP A 56 -18.57 -9.26 -6.11
N PRO A 57 -19.26 -10.04 -5.27
CA PRO A 57 -20.71 -10.17 -5.36
C PRO A 57 -21.46 -8.95 -4.81
N ASN A 58 -20.78 -8.02 -4.13
CA ASN A 58 -21.38 -6.85 -3.49
C ASN A 58 -21.03 -5.55 -4.22
N LEU A 59 -21.70 -4.48 -3.82
CA LEU A 59 -21.44 -3.13 -4.33
C LEU A 59 -21.39 -2.10 -3.20
N LEU A 60 -22.53 -1.84 -2.55
CA LEU A 60 -22.60 -0.83 -1.49
C LEU A 60 -21.80 -1.23 -0.26
N ASP A 61 -21.93 -2.49 0.20
CA ASP A 61 -21.16 -3.02 1.33
C ASP A 61 -19.64 -2.91 1.12
N THR A 62 -19.19 -3.03 -0.13
CA THR A 62 -17.79 -2.87 -0.50
C THR A 62 -17.35 -1.41 -0.39
N LEU A 63 -18.19 -0.46 -0.83
CA LEU A 63 -17.92 0.97 -0.64
C LEU A 63 -17.91 1.36 0.84
N GLU A 64 -18.81 0.80 1.64
CA GLU A 64 -18.80 0.99 3.10
C GLU A 64 -17.49 0.47 3.73
N ALA A 65 -16.98 -0.68 3.27
CA ALA A 65 -15.68 -1.17 3.71
C ALA A 65 -14.53 -0.22 3.34
N TYR A 66 -14.58 0.41 2.16
CA TYR A 66 -13.58 1.40 1.76
C TYR A 66 -13.63 2.63 2.66
N ASP A 67 -14.82 3.20 2.89
CA ASP A 67 -15.02 4.36 3.76
C ASP A 67 -14.59 4.08 5.21
N GLY A 68 -14.80 2.85 5.69
CA GLY A 68 -14.36 2.39 7.01
C GLY A 68 -12.85 2.28 7.21
N SER A 69 -12.04 2.33 6.14
CA SER A 69 -10.58 2.12 6.21
C SER A 69 -9.89 3.13 7.13
N ALA A 70 -10.32 4.39 7.10
CA ALA A 70 -9.71 5.43 7.91
C ALA A 70 -10.00 5.23 9.41
N GLU A 71 -11.20 4.75 9.74
CA GLU A 71 -11.57 4.46 11.13
C GLU A 71 -10.82 3.24 11.65
N PHE A 72 -10.74 2.17 10.84
CA PHE A 72 -9.94 1.00 11.16
C PHE A 72 -8.50 1.36 11.54
N LEU A 73 -7.85 2.23 10.75
CA LEU A 73 -6.48 2.67 11.02
C LEU A 73 -6.37 3.53 12.29
N ARG A 74 -7.40 4.34 12.62
CA ARG A 74 -7.41 5.16 13.85
C ARG A 74 -7.56 4.32 15.11
N SER A 75 -8.36 3.26 15.04
CA SER A 75 -8.61 2.35 16.17
C SER A 75 -7.62 1.18 16.23
N LEU A 76 -6.61 1.17 15.37
CA LEU A 76 -5.70 0.04 15.24
C LEU A 76 -4.79 -0.10 16.46
N GLU A 77 -4.94 -1.21 17.18
CA GLU A 77 -3.95 -1.67 18.16
C GLU A 77 -3.06 -2.72 17.50
N LEU A 78 -1.78 -2.37 17.30
CA LEU A 78 -0.83 -3.22 16.60
C LEU A 78 0.27 -3.70 17.54
N SER A 79 0.46 -5.02 17.59
CA SER A 79 1.60 -5.59 18.31
C SER A 79 2.91 -5.27 17.59
N LYS A 80 4.03 -5.25 18.33
CA LYS A 80 5.36 -5.05 17.71
C LYS A 80 5.68 -6.12 16.67
N ASP A 81 5.22 -7.35 16.90
CA ASP A 81 5.44 -8.46 15.98
C ASP A 81 4.65 -8.27 14.68
N ASP A 82 3.39 -7.84 14.77
CA ASP A 82 2.57 -7.56 13.59
C ASP A 82 3.08 -6.37 12.78
N LEU A 83 3.53 -5.31 13.46
CA LEU A 83 4.22 -4.19 12.81
C LEU A 83 5.48 -4.65 12.07
N THR A 84 6.29 -5.50 12.72
CA THR A 84 7.51 -6.05 12.11
C THR A 84 7.18 -6.88 10.87
N LYS A 85 6.14 -7.71 10.92
CA LYS A 85 5.66 -8.49 9.76
C LYS A 85 5.18 -7.59 8.62
N ALA A 86 4.47 -6.50 8.93
CA ALA A 86 4.02 -5.55 7.92
C ALA A 86 5.21 -4.86 7.21
N ILE A 87 6.23 -4.46 7.98
CA ILE A 87 7.47 -3.89 7.43
C ILE A 87 8.21 -4.92 6.56
N ILE A 88 8.39 -6.16 7.04
CA ILE A 88 9.03 -7.24 6.27
C ILE A 88 8.28 -7.50 4.96
N GLY A 89 6.95 -7.57 5.02
CA GLY A 89 6.12 -7.72 3.84
C GLY A 89 6.37 -6.60 2.83
N THR A 90 6.46 -5.36 3.29
CA THR A 90 6.70 -4.18 2.45
C THR A 90 8.10 -4.22 1.82
N MET A 91 9.12 -4.59 2.60
CA MET A 91 10.48 -4.78 2.08
C MET A 91 10.55 -5.89 1.04
N GLY A 92 9.75 -6.95 1.19
CA GLY A 92 9.63 -8.02 0.19
C GLY A 92 9.14 -7.53 -1.18
N ASP A 93 8.27 -6.52 -1.22
CA ASP A 93 7.82 -5.93 -2.49
C ASP A 93 8.90 -5.01 -3.07
N ILE A 94 9.58 -4.24 -2.23
CA ILE A 94 10.65 -3.30 -2.63
C ILE A 94 11.87 -4.06 -3.16
N ASP A 95 12.24 -5.16 -2.50
CA ASP A 95 13.41 -5.99 -2.82
C ASP A 95 13.07 -7.24 -3.62
N ALA A 96 11.92 -7.24 -4.29
CA ALA A 96 11.51 -8.35 -5.15
C ALA A 96 12.63 -8.70 -6.13
N TYR A 97 12.84 -10.00 -6.34
CA TYR A 97 13.89 -10.49 -7.24
C TYR A 97 13.68 -9.98 -8.68
N GLN A 98 14.75 -9.52 -9.31
CA GLN A 98 14.74 -9.02 -10.68
C GLN A 98 15.88 -9.62 -11.51
N LEU A 99 15.56 -10.03 -12.73
CA LEU A 99 16.54 -10.36 -13.76
C LEU A 99 17.26 -9.09 -14.27
N PRO A 100 18.41 -9.21 -14.96
CA PRO A 100 19.20 -8.05 -15.37
C PRO A 100 18.44 -7.01 -16.20
N ASP A 101 17.58 -7.45 -17.11
CA ASP A 101 16.73 -6.59 -17.93
C ASP A 101 15.68 -5.84 -17.07
N ALA A 102 15.03 -6.53 -16.13
CA ALA A 102 14.07 -5.93 -15.21
C ALA A 102 14.73 -4.90 -14.26
N LYS A 103 15.98 -5.14 -13.83
CA LYS A 103 16.77 -4.16 -13.07
C LYS A 103 17.03 -2.90 -13.89
N GLY A 104 17.45 -3.07 -15.15
CA GLY A 104 17.68 -1.96 -16.08
C GLY A 104 16.41 -1.14 -16.32
N TYR A 105 15.29 -1.81 -16.53
CA TYR A 105 13.99 -1.15 -16.70
C TYR A 105 13.57 -0.36 -15.44
N SER A 106 13.70 -0.95 -14.26
CA SER A 106 13.36 -0.28 -13.00
C SER A 106 14.23 0.95 -12.74
N ALA A 107 15.53 0.88 -13.09
CA ALA A 107 16.44 2.02 -13.01
C ALA A 107 16.04 3.14 -13.99
N LEU A 108 15.68 2.79 -15.23
CA LEU A 108 15.20 3.75 -16.22
C LEU A 108 13.92 4.45 -15.75
N VAL A 109 12.93 3.70 -15.26
CA VAL A 109 11.67 4.28 -14.76
C VAL A 109 11.93 5.25 -13.62
N ARG A 110 12.77 4.88 -12.64
CA ARG A 110 13.17 5.77 -11.53
C ARG A 110 13.82 7.05 -12.05
N HIS A 111 14.72 6.94 -13.04
CA HIS A 111 15.37 8.09 -13.65
C HIS A 111 14.37 9.03 -14.32
N LEU A 112 13.43 8.48 -15.10
CA LEU A 112 12.38 9.27 -15.78
C LEU A 112 11.42 9.96 -14.80
N LEU A 113 11.17 9.33 -13.65
CA LEU A 113 10.33 9.88 -12.57
C LEU A 113 11.10 10.79 -11.61
N GLY A 114 12.42 10.97 -11.79
CA GLY A 114 13.27 11.80 -10.94
C GLY A 114 13.51 11.24 -9.53
N VAL A 115 13.30 9.93 -9.33
CA VAL A 115 13.49 9.28 -8.04
C VAL A 115 14.97 8.99 -7.81
N THR A 116 15.60 9.73 -6.90
CA THR A 116 17.04 9.60 -6.60
C THR A 116 17.32 8.40 -5.69
N ASP A 117 18.57 7.91 -5.71
CA ASP A 117 18.99 6.84 -4.79
C ASP A 117 18.97 7.29 -3.32
N GLU A 118 19.26 8.56 -3.05
CA GLU A 118 19.12 9.15 -1.71
C GLU A 118 17.67 9.11 -1.23
N GLU A 119 16.71 9.55 -2.07
CA GLU A 119 15.29 9.49 -1.75
C GLU A 119 14.81 8.06 -1.49
N ARG A 120 15.28 7.09 -2.27
CA ARG A 120 14.99 5.66 -2.06
C ARG A 120 15.51 5.17 -0.73
N GLN A 121 16.75 5.54 -0.38
CA GLN A 121 17.36 5.14 0.87
C GLN A 121 16.65 5.77 2.07
N THR A 122 16.36 7.07 2.02
CA THR A 122 15.59 7.77 3.06
C THR A 122 14.24 7.12 3.29
N ARG A 123 13.49 6.81 2.23
CA ARG A 123 12.18 6.13 2.36
C ARG A 123 12.28 4.71 2.93
N ARG A 124 13.41 4.03 2.74
CA ARG A 124 13.63 2.68 3.28
C ARG A 124 13.93 2.70 4.78
N GLU A 125 14.59 3.75 5.26
CA GLU A 125 15.01 3.90 6.66
C GLU A 125 13.91 4.47 7.57
N GLN A 126 12.88 5.09 6.98
CA GLN A 126 11.66 5.55 7.66
C GLN A 126 10.74 4.38 8.03
#